data_AF-A0A9E5JYQ4-F1
#
_entry.id   AF-A0A9E5JYQ4-F1
#
_cell.length_a   1.000
_cell.length_b   1.000
_cell.length_c   1.000
_cell.angle_alpha   90.00
_cell.angle_beta   90.00
_cell.angle_gamma   90.00
#
_symmetry.space_group_name_H-M   'P 1'
#
loop_
_entity.id
_entity.type
_entity.pdbx_description
1 polymer ?
#
loop_
_entity_poly.entity_id
_entity_poly.type
_entity_poly.pdbx_seq_one_letter_code
_entity_poly.pdbx_strand_id
1 'polypeptide(L)'
;MTNTQYMEAKAAAKVLGIGTRKLNKLLRDNGIYHRDGTLKNTPRAAYIERGLFTTVTGVCYYNDRDHFYIKPLITNVGLSYLRELIDGVEQRQESGNGRDRTLVHPEQHRPQNQQIITAERNSLLRMVGIKEA
;
A
#
# COMPACT_ATOMS: atom_id res chain seq x y z
N MET A 1 20.91 7.54 -16.41
CA MET A 1 19.86 7.98 -15.46
C MET A 1 18.61 7.17 -15.75
N THR A 2 18.25 6.23 -14.89
CA THR A 2 17.00 5.46 -15.05
C THR A 2 15.83 6.39 -14.79
N ASN A 3 14.97 6.58 -15.79
CA ASN A 3 13.76 7.38 -15.66
C ASN A 3 12.81 6.63 -14.71
N THR A 4 12.75 7.01 -13.44
CA THR A 4 11.85 6.37 -12.47
C THR A 4 10.43 6.71 -12.83
N GLN A 5 9.73 5.77 -13.47
CA GLN A 5 8.32 5.89 -13.75
C GLN A 5 7.52 5.55 -12.48
N TYR A 6 6.55 6.40 -12.18
CA TYR A 6 5.62 6.23 -11.09
C TYR A 6 4.24 5.90 -11.65
N MET A 7 3.59 4.89 -11.11
CA MET A 7 2.29 4.42 -11.60
C MET A 7 1.26 4.45 -10.49
N GLU A 8 0.06 4.92 -10.81
CA GLU A 8 -1.07 4.78 -9.89
C GLU A 8 -1.49 3.31 -9.77
N ALA A 9 -2.12 2.96 -8.63
CA ALA A 9 -2.66 1.61 -8.42
C ALA A 9 -3.57 1.13 -9.56
N LYS A 10 -4.32 2.03 -10.21
CA LYS A 10 -5.15 1.69 -11.37
C LYS A 10 -4.32 1.27 -12.58
N ALA A 11 -3.26 2.01 -12.88
CA ALA A 11 -2.36 1.72 -14.01
C ALA A 11 -1.54 0.46 -13.73
N ALA A 12 -0.99 0.33 -12.52
CA ALA A 12 -0.24 -0.85 -12.11
C ALA A 12 -1.10 -2.12 -12.17
N ALA A 13 -2.35 -2.06 -11.68
CA ALA A 13 -3.28 -3.18 -11.75
C ALA A 13 -3.50 -3.66 -13.19
N LYS A 14 -3.65 -2.71 -14.14
CA LYS A 14 -3.78 -3.03 -15.57
C LYS A 14 -2.53 -3.73 -16.11
N VAL A 15 -1.33 -3.27 -15.76
CA VAL A 15 -0.06 -3.88 -16.18
C VAL A 15 0.12 -5.29 -15.56
N LEU A 16 -0.35 -5.48 -14.34
CA LEU A 16 -0.31 -6.75 -13.62
C LEU A 16 -1.45 -7.71 -14.02
N GLY A 17 -2.33 -7.32 -14.94
CA GLY A 17 -3.45 -8.17 -15.38
C GLY A 17 -4.53 -8.41 -14.32
N ILE A 18 -4.59 -7.60 -13.25
CA ILE A 18 -5.57 -7.77 -12.17
C ILE A 18 -6.47 -6.55 -12.00
N GLY A 19 -7.66 -6.75 -11.42
CA GLY A 19 -8.55 -5.63 -11.09
C GLY A 19 -7.99 -4.73 -9.99
N THR A 20 -8.14 -3.40 -10.10
CA THR A 20 -7.66 -2.44 -9.09
C THR A 20 -8.21 -2.71 -7.68
N ARG A 21 -9.47 -3.16 -7.56
CA ARG A 21 -10.05 -3.56 -6.27
C ARG A 21 -9.36 -4.81 -5.70
N LYS A 22 -9.02 -5.79 -6.56
CA LYS A 22 -8.27 -7.01 -6.18
C LYS A 22 -6.87 -6.64 -5.72
N LEU A 23 -6.17 -5.76 -6.45
CA LEU A 23 -4.86 -5.24 -6.06
C LEU A 23 -4.91 -4.58 -4.67
N ASN A 24 -5.79 -3.59 -4.49
CA ASN A 24 -5.90 -2.90 -3.20
C ASN A 24 -6.27 -3.85 -2.05
N LYS A 25 -7.10 -4.88 -2.30
CA LYS A 25 -7.39 -5.91 -1.30
C LYS A 25 -6.15 -6.72 -0.96
N LEU A 26 -5.42 -7.20 -1.97
CA LEU A 26 -4.20 -7.98 -1.80
C LEU A 26 -3.13 -7.20 -1.02
N LEU A 27 -2.97 -5.91 -1.31
CA LEU A 27 -2.05 -5.03 -0.57
C LEU A 27 -2.44 -4.89 0.90
N ARG A 28 -3.74 -4.76 1.21
CA ARG A 28 -4.21 -4.68 2.61
C ARG A 28 -4.09 -6.01 3.34
N ASP A 29 -4.36 -7.12 2.66
CA ASP A 29 -4.30 -8.45 3.26
C ASP A 29 -2.87 -8.90 3.54
N ASN A 30 -1.90 -8.41 2.77
CA ASN A 30 -0.47 -8.63 3.00
C ASN A 30 0.17 -7.56 3.90
N GLY A 31 -0.63 -6.68 4.53
CA GLY A 31 -0.12 -5.64 5.44
C GLY A 31 0.73 -4.56 4.76
N ILE A 32 0.75 -4.50 3.43
CA ILE A 32 1.47 -3.48 2.65
C ILE A 32 0.73 -2.14 2.76
N TYR A 33 -0.59 -2.19 2.61
CA TYR A 33 -1.46 -1.03 2.79
C TYR A 33 -2.16 -1.05 4.15
N HIS A 34 -2.42 0.14 4.68
CA HIS A 34 -3.33 0.29 5.82
C HIS A 34 -4.73 -0.21 5.45
N ARG A 35 -5.31 -0.99 6.36
CA ARG A 35 -6.57 -1.70 6.12
C ARG A 35 -7.79 -0.77 6.23
N ASP A 36 -7.72 0.18 7.14
CA ASP A 36 -8.82 1.00 7.64
C ASP A 36 -8.35 2.40 8.03
N GLY A 37 -9.30 3.24 8.45
CA GLY A 37 -9.06 4.62 8.87
C GLY A 37 -8.76 5.59 7.73
N THR A 38 -8.26 6.77 8.10
CA THR A 38 -7.91 7.87 7.18
C THR A 38 -6.76 7.51 6.24
N LEU A 39 -5.91 6.56 6.63
CA LEU A 39 -4.80 6.05 5.85
C LEU A 39 -5.18 4.86 4.97
N LYS A 40 -6.45 4.44 4.92
CA LYS A 40 -6.87 3.28 4.13
C LYS A 40 -6.38 3.38 2.68
N ASN A 41 -5.79 2.29 2.19
CA ASN A 41 -5.15 2.20 0.87
C ASN A 41 -3.89 3.05 0.70
N THR A 42 -3.25 3.48 1.77
CA THR A 42 -1.91 4.06 1.72
C THR A 42 -0.87 3.02 2.15
N PRO A 43 0.35 3.05 1.58
CA PRO A 43 1.44 2.15 1.94
C PRO A 43 1.98 2.48 3.33
N ARG A 44 2.34 1.44 4.10
CA ARG A 44 3.08 1.63 5.34
C ARG A 44 4.48 2.17 5.07
N ALA A 45 5.03 2.91 6.03
CA ALA A 45 6.34 3.55 5.94
C ALA A 45 7.44 2.57 5.49
N ALA A 46 7.47 1.35 6.03
CA ALA A 46 8.46 0.33 5.65
C ALA A 46 8.51 0.03 4.13
N TYR A 47 7.39 0.11 3.42
CA TYR A 47 7.36 -0.12 1.96
C TYR A 47 7.69 1.13 1.15
N ILE A 48 7.55 2.31 1.74
CA ILE A 48 8.01 3.58 1.17
C ILE A 48 9.54 3.69 1.31
N GLU A 49 10.07 3.40 2.51
CA GLU A 49 11.51 3.40 2.80
C GLU A 49 12.29 2.39 1.94
N ARG A 50 11.66 1.26 1.60
CA ARG A 50 12.20 0.28 0.65
C ARG A 50 12.13 0.73 -0.81
N GLY A 51 11.58 1.91 -1.10
CA GLY A 51 11.47 2.46 -2.47
C GLY A 51 10.44 1.75 -3.34
N LEU A 52 9.54 0.94 -2.77
CA LEU A 52 8.50 0.22 -3.53
C LEU A 52 7.32 1.14 -3.85
N PHE A 53 7.06 2.09 -2.96
CA PHE A 53 6.02 3.10 -3.13
C PHE A 53 6.58 4.48 -2.85
N THR A 54 5.92 5.48 -3.42
CA THR A 54 6.00 6.87 -2.98
C THR A 54 4.57 7.38 -2.77
N THR A 55 4.42 8.51 -2.09
CA THR A 55 3.12 9.14 -1.84
C THR A 55 3.16 10.58 -2.32
N VAL A 56 2.04 11.01 -2.93
CA VAL A 56 1.79 12.41 -3.24
C VAL A 56 0.63 12.86 -2.37
N THR A 57 0.82 13.97 -1.67
CA THR A 57 -0.25 14.63 -0.91
C THR A 57 -0.82 15.79 -1.70
N GLY A 58 -2.10 16.06 -1.49
CA GLY A 58 -2.73 17.25 -2.03
C GLY A 58 -3.98 17.60 -1.25
N VAL A 59 -4.56 18.74 -1.62
CA VAL A 59 -5.85 19.21 -1.14
C VAL A 59 -6.78 19.28 -2.34
N CYS A 60 -8.00 18.75 -2.20
CA CYS A 60 -9.07 18.99 -3.15
C CYS A 60 -10.26 19.60 -2.44
N TYR A 61 -10.92 20.54 -3.11
CA TYR A 61 -12.17 21.12 -2.61
C TYR A 61 -13.33 20.21 -3.00
N TYR A 62 -14.08 19.73 -2.01
CA TYR A 62 -15.23 18.86 -2.22
C TYR A 62 -16.27 19.11 -1.12
N ASN A 63 -17.56 19.18 -1.49
CA ASN A 63 -18.66 19.46 -0.56
C ASN A 63 -18.43 20.69 0.35
N ASP A 64 -18.01 21.80 -0.26
CA ASP A 64 -17.72 23.07 0.42
C ASP A 64 -16.66 22.99 1.53
N ARG A 65 -15.76 22.00 1.44
CA ARG A 65 -14.67 21.80 2.40
C ARG A 65 -13.39 21.37 1.69
N ASP A 66 -12.26 21.68 2.31
CA ASP A 66 -10.97 21.14 1.91
C ASP A 66 -10.82 19.69 2.38
N HIS A 67 -10.48 18.82 1.44
CA HIS A 67 -10.19 17.42 1.68
C HIS A 67 -8.72 17.12 1.39
N PHE A 68 -7.99 16.73 2.42
CA PHE A 68 -6.64 16.21 2.28
C PHE A 68 -6.68 14.80 1.70
N TYR A 69 -5.90 14.55 0.66
CA TYR A 69 -5.74 13.21 0.10
C TYR A 69 -4.27 12.79 0.06
N ILE A 70 -4.05 11.50 0.28
CA ILE A 70 -2.77 10.82 0.10
C ILE A 70 -2.94 9.85 -1.06
N LYS A 71 -2.17 10.05 -2.12
CA LYS A 71 -2.21 9.23 -3.31
C LYS A 71 -0.94 8.37 -3.39
N PRO A 72 -1.05 7.04 -3.29
CA PRO A 72 0.11 6.18 -3.44
C PRO A 72 0.48 6.00 -4.91
N LEU A 73 1.77 6.06 -5.18
CA LEU A 73 2.36 5.74 -6.48
C LEU A 73 3.32 4.57 -6.31
N ILE A 74 3.25 3.63 -7.26
CA ILE A 74 4.06 2.43 -7.33
C ILE A 74 5.27 2.73 -8.20
N THR A 75 6.46 2.43 -7.71
CA THR A 75 7.71 2.56 -8.48
C THR A 75 7.89 1.35 -9.39
N ASN A 76 8.82 1.40 -10.35
CA ASN A 76 9.19 0.23 -11.13
C ASN A 76 9.65 -0.95 -10.26
N VAL A 77 10.37 -0.68 -9.16
CA VAL A 77 10.80 -1.71 -8.20
C VAL A 77 9.58 -2.28 -7.46
N GLY A 78 8.65 -1.41 -7.05
CA GLY A 78 7.37 -1.82 -6.48
C GLY A 78 6.57 -2.69 -7.44
N LEU A 79 6.54 -2.36 -8.72
CA LEU A 79 5.81 -3.13 -9.73
C LEU A 79 6.36 -4.55 -9.88
N SER A 80 7.69 -4.72 -9.91
CA SER A 80 8.34 -6.04 -9.91
C SER A 80 7.98 -6.85 -8.67
N TYR A 81 8.09 -6.23 -7.49
CA TYR A 81 7.70 -6.85 -6.23
C TYR A 81 6.23 -7.31 -6.22
N LEU A 82 5.33 -6.50 -6.78
CA LEU A 82 3.91 -6.84 -6.86
C LEU A 82 3.62 -7.98 -7.83
N ARG A 83 4.38 -8.10 -8.92
CA ARG A 83 4.27 -9.24 -9.84
C ARG A 83 4.63 -10.54 -9.12
N GLU A 84 5.77 -10.58 -8.43
CA GLU A 84 6.18 -11.75 -7.63
C GLU A 84 5.15 -12.12 -6.55
N LEU A 85 4.57 -11.12 -5.89
CA LEU A 85 3.54 -11.33 -4.89
C LEU A 85 2.26 -11.95 -5.48
N ILE A 86 1.86 -11.55 -6.69
CA ILE A 86 0.68 -12.08 -7.36
C ILE A 86 0.95 -13.52 -7.82
N ASP A 87 2.07 -13.74 -8.50
CA ASP A 87 2.46 -15.06 -9.00
C ASP A 87 2.56 -16.07 -7.84
N GLY A 88 3.14 -15.67 -6.72
CA GLY A 88 3.24 -16.48 -5.51
C GLY A 88 1.90 -16.76 -4.80
N VAL A 89 0.85 -15.96 -5.07
CA VAL A 89 -0.51 -16.23 -4.57
C VAL A 89 -1.24 -17.19 -5.51
N GLU A 90 -1.07 -17.07 -6.83
CA GLU A 90 -1.73 -17.93 -7.82
C GLU A 90 -1.21 -19.37 -7.76
N GLN A 91 0.10 -19.57 -7.62
CA GLN A 91 0.70 -20.92 -7.44
C GLN A 91 0.18 -21.66 -6.21
N ARG A 92 -0.16 -20.93 -5.13
CA ARG A 92 -0.76 -21.52 -3.91
C ARG A 92 -2.22 -21.91 -4.11
N GLN A 93 -2.94 -21.24 -5.01
CA GLN A 93 -4.33 -21.57 -5.33
C GLN A 93 -4.43 -22.80 -6.23
N GLU A 94 -3.49 -22.98 -7.16
CA GLU A 94 -3.45 -24.14 -8.06
C GLU A 94 -3.06 -25.45 -7.32
N SER A 95 -2.24 -25.36 -6.28
CA SER A 95 -1.89 -26.52 -5.44
C SER A 95 -2.94 -26.85 -4.38
N GLY A 96 -3.95 -25.99 -4.20
CA GLY A 96 -4.87 -26.01 -3.07
C GLY A 96 -6.33 -26.11 -3.48
N ASN A 97 -6.73 -27.22 -4.10
CA ASN A 97 -8.14 -27.61 -4.12
C ASN A 97 -8.53 -28.19 -2.74
N GLY A 98 -8.54 -27.32 -1.72
CA GLY A 98 -8.75 -27.69 -0.34
C GLY A 98 -8.93 -26.42 0.47
N ARG A 99 -10.11 -26.26 1.06
CA ARG A 99 -10.42 -25.17 1.98
C ARG A 99 -9.50 -25.26 3.19
N ASP A 100 -8.38 -24.55 3.18
CA ASP A 100 -7.67 -24.25 4.41
C ASP A 100 -7.06 -22.85 4.38
N ARG A 101 -7.70 -21.93 5.11
CA ARG A 101 -7.22 -20.57 5.34
C ARG A 101 -6.28 -20.59 6.53
N THR A 102 -5.06 -21.08 6.36
CA THR A 102 -4.01 -20.88 7.36
C THR A 102 -2.87 -20.07 6.75
N LEU A 103 -2.95 -18.75 6.94
CA LEU A 103 -1.89 -17.80 6.63
C LEU A 103 -0.75 -18.00 7.62
N VAL A 104 0.31 -18.71 7.21
CA VAL A 104 1.58 -18.70 7.95
C VAL A 104 2.30 -17.41 7.61
N HIS A 105 2.19 -16.43 8.50
CA HIS A 105 3.07 -15.26 8.51
C HIS A 105 4.45 -15.71 9.05
N PRO A 106 5.58 -15.31 8.46
CA PRO A 106 6.80 -15.18 9.25
C PRO A 106 6.51 -14.13 10.32
N GLU A 107 6.72 -14.49 11.58
CA GLU A 107 6.47 -13.65 12.76
C GLU A 107 6.99 -12.22 12.54
N GLN A 108 6.06 -11.29 12.33
CA GLN A 108 6.33 -9.88 12.58
C GLN A 108 5.46 -9.51 13.77
N HIS A 109 6.15 -9.28 14.89
CA HIS A 109 5.64 -8.70 16.12
C HIS A 109 4.42 -7.80 15.86
N ARG A 110 3.25 -8.24 16.32
CA ARG A 110 2.11 -7.34 16.55
C ARG A 110 2.59 -6.25 17.50
N PRO A 111 2.56 -4.97 17.13
CA PRO A 111 2.75 -3.96 18.13
C PRO A 111 1.35 -3.51 18.56
N GLN A 112 1.10 -3.68 19.86
CA GLN A 112 -0.09 -3.17 20.54
C GLN A 112 -0.08 -1.63 20.51
N ASN A 113 -1.27 -1.04 20.60
CA ASN A 113 -1.58 0.37 20.88
C ASN A 113 -1.75 1.36 19.71
N GLN A 114 -2.88 2.10 19.81
CA GLN A 114 -3.25 3.31 19.07
C GLN A 114 -2.12 4.35 18.93
N GLN A 115 -1.09 4.31 19.78
CA GLN A 115 0.08 5.18 19.73
C GLN A 115 0.90 5.00 18.44
N ILE A 116 0.88 3.81 17.83
CA ILE A 116 1.67 3.49 16.63
C ILE A 116 1.05 4.09 15.37
N ILE A 117 -0.28 4.13 15.31
CA ILE A 117 -1.01 4.76 14.20
C ILE A 117 -0.71 6.26 14.19
N THR A 118 -0.63 6.89 15.36
CA THR A 118 -0.24 8.31 15.49
C THR A 118 1.23 8.54 15.10
N ALA A 119 2.15 7.64 15.50
CA ALA A 119 3.56 7.74 15.13
C ALA A 119 3.79 7.52 13.62
N GLU A 120 3.15 6.53 13.00
CA GLU A 120 3.21 6.30 11.55
C GLU A 120 2.57 7.45 10.79
N ARG A 121 1.43 7.98 11.26
CA ARG A 121 0.80 9.19 10.68
C ARG A 121 1.74 10.38 10.77
N ASN A 122 2.37 10.63 11.91
CA ASN A 122 3.27 11.76 12.11
C ASN A 122 4.56 11.60 11.31
N SER A 123 5.09 10.38 11.17
CA SER A 123 6.23 10.08 10.31
C SER A 123 5.89 10.34 8.85
N LEU A 124 4.74 9.85 8.38
CA LEU A 124 4.22 10.11 7.05
C LEU A 124 4.06 11.63 6.83
N LEU A 125 3.35 12.34 7.69
CA LEU A 125 3.15 13.79 7.58
C LEU A 125 4.49 14.56 7.51
N ARG A 126 5.48 14.17 8.33
CA ARG A 126 6.84 14.74 8.28
C ARG A 126 7.55 14.43 6.96
N MET A 127 7.45 13.20 6.46
CA MET A 127 8.03 12.79 5.18
C MET A 127 7.43 13.54 3.99
N VAL A 128 6.12 13.87 4.03
CA VAL A 128 5.46 14.68 2.98
C VAL A 128 5.50 16.19 3.26
N GLY A 129 6.23 16.65 4.27
CA GLY A 129 6.47 18.07 4.53
C GLY A 129 5.28 18.84 5.10
N ILE A 130 4.27 18.16 5.66
CA ILE A 130 3.11 18.79 6.28
C ILE A 130 3.41 18.99 7.77
N LYS A 131 3.57 20.24 8.22
CA LYS A 131 3.64 20.60 9.64
C LYS A 131 2.22 20.73 10.20
N GLU A 132 1.97 20.15 11.36
CA GLU A 132 0.74 20.46 12.12
C GLU A 132 0.76 21.93 12.56
N ALA A 133 -0.39 22.59 12.46
CA ALA A 133 -0.64 23.95 12.95
C ALA A 133 -1.15 23.90 14.39
#